data_AF-A0A7S2IJV8-F1
#
_entry.id   AF-A0A7S2IJV8-F1
#
_cell.length_a   1.000
_cell.length_b   1.000
_cell.length_c   1.000
_cell.angle_alpha   90.00
_cell.angle_beta   90.00
_cell.angle_gamma   90.00
#
_symmetry.space_group_name_H-M   'P 1'
#
loop_
_entity.id
_entity.type
_entity.pdbx_description
1 polymer ?
#
loop_
_entity_poly.entity_id
_entity_poly.type
_entity_poly.pdbx_seq_one_letter_code
_entity_poly.pdbx_strand_id
1 'polypeptide(L)'
;TMDATTPGSAPQRNDFSSASFYSIAWMFVGCFFSMNIFIGVIVDCFNRITKKLETGGTATMTSEQQRWVKTVLASMANYEWRKRQHASLAPDNVFRRKVHEVVHSPTFEGAIFVVIGLNVMQMACDYYGLEQN
;
A
#
# COMPACT_ATOMS: atom_id res chain seq x y z
N THR A 1 -13.82 43.72 8.73
CA THR A 1 -13.58 44.10 10.14
C THR A 1 -12.16 44.56 10.38
N MET A 2 -11.17 44.08 9.61
CA MET A 2 -9.76 44.50 9.74
C MET A 2 -9.51 45.96 9.40
N ASP A 3 -10.24 46.51 8.43
CA ASP A 3 -10.10 47.92 8.00
C ASP A 3 -10.99 48.90 8.78
N ALA A 4 -11.67 48.43 9.82
CA ALA A 4 -12.61 49.23 10.59
C ALA A 4 -11.85 50.09 11.62
N THR A 5 -11.72 51.38 11.31
CA THR A 5 -11.16 52.41 12.18
C THR A 5 -12.28 53.12 12.97
N THR A 6 -11.94 54.16 13.74
CA THR A 6 -12.91 54.98 14.49
C THR A 6 -14.02 55.51 13.56
N PRO A 7 -15.30 55.57 14.02
CA PRO A 7 -16.39 56.10 13.20
C PRO A 7 -16.05 57.46 12.59
N GLY A 8 -16.08 57.57 11.25
CA GLY A 8 -15.77 58.80 10.52
C GLY A 8 -14.33 58.92 10.01
N SER A 9 -13.47 57.93 10.22
CA SER A 9 -12.12 57.89 9.64
C SER A 9 -12.02 56.92 8.44
N ALA A 10 -11.19 57.28 7.45
CA ALA A 10 -10.92 56.42 6.29
C ALA A 10 -9.99 55.25 6.66
N PRO A 11 -10.08 54.11 5.94
CA PRO A 11 -9.27 52.93 6.25
C PRO A 11 -7.77 53.22 6.11
N GLN A 12 -6.98 52.82 7.10
CA GLN A 12 -5.53 52.97 7.08
C GLN A 12 -4.87 51.71 6.52
N ARG A 13 -3.87 51.91 5.65
CA ARG A 13 -3.09 50.81 5.07
C ARG A 13 -2.04 50.33 6.07
N ASN A 14 -1.90 49.01 6.22
CA ASN A 14 -1.02 48.34 7.18
C ASN A 14 -1.40 48.56 8.66
N ASP A 15 -2.68 48.36 8.99
CA ASP A 15 -3.12 48.44 10.38
C ASP A 15 -2.70 47.19 11.19
N PHE A 16 -1.75 47.38 12.10
CA PHE A 16 -1.31 46.38 13.08
C PHE A 16 -2.14 46.42 14.38
N SER A 17 -3.36 46.95 14.33
CA SER A 17 -4.31 46.98 15.45
C SER A 17 -4.57 45.59 16.04
N SER A 18 -5.02 45.56 17.29
CA SER A 18 -5.39 44.33 18.00
C SER A 18 -6.49 43.53 17.28
N ALA A 19 -7.34 44.19 16.49
CA ALA A 19 -8.33 43.54 15.63
C ALA A 19 -7.71 42.65 14.54
N SER A 20 -6.53 43.03 14.03
CA SER A 20 -5.77 42.27 13.05
C SER A 20 -5.24 40.97 13.64
N PHE A 21 -4.62 41.05 14.81
CA PHE A 21 -4.15 39.87 15.54
C PHE A 21 -5.30 38.95 15.97
N TYR A 22 -6.41 39.52 16.43
CA TYR A 22 -7.61 38.75 16.80
C TYR A 22 -8.13 37.92 15.63
N SER A 23 -8.26 38.51 14.43
CA SER A 23 -8.82 37.81 13.28
C SER A 23 -7.88 36.71 12.76
N ILE A 24 -6.55 36.90 12.83
CA ILE A 24 -5.57 35.87 12.50
C ILE A 24 -5.66 34.70 13.50
N ALA A 25 -5.66 35.00 14.81
CA ALA A 25 -5.80 33.97 15.84
C ALA A 25 -7.12 33.20 15.71
N TRP A 26 -8.22 33.91 15.45
CA TRP A 26 -9.54 33.33 15.21
C TRP A 26 -9.55 32.42 13.97
N MET A 27 -8.86 32.80 12.89
CA MET A 27 -8.72 31.96 11.70
C MET A 27 -7.97 30.67 12.01
N PHE A 28 -6.85 30.73 12.73
CA PHE A 28 -6.11 29.51 13.12
C PHE A 28 -6.94 28.59 14.01
N VAL A 29 -7.56 29.13 15.08
CA VAL A 29 -8.37 28.35 16.02
C VAL A 29 -9.61 27.79 15.32
N GLY A 30 -10.31 28.61 14.51
CA GLY A 30 -11.50 28.22 13.78
C GLY A 30 -11.23 27.18 12.69
N CYS A 31 -10.17 27.35 11.91
CA CYS A 31 -9.77 26.38 10.89
C CYS A 31 -9.29 25.07 11.53
N PHE A 32 -8.53 25.13 12.63
CA PHE A 32 -8.08 23.93 13.32
C PHE A 32 -9.27 23.17 13.90
N PHE A 33 -10.18 23.85 14.61
CA PHE A 33 -11.37 23.22 15.18
C PHE A 33 -12.29 22.64 14.09
N SER A 34 -12.57 23.40 13.04
CA SER A 34 -13.43 22.93 11.94
C SER A 34 -12.81 21.76 11.16
N MET A 35 -11.50 21.78 10.89
CA MET A 35 -10.79 20.66 10.25
C MET A 35 -10.82 19.39 11.11
N ASN A 36 -10.54 19.52 12.41
CA ASN A 36 -10.54 18.37 13.32
C ASN A 36 -11.93 17.74 13.44
N ILE A 37 -12.99 18.56 13.56
CA ILE A 37 -14.37 18.04 13.56
C ILE A 37 -14.71 17.41 12.21
N PHE A 38 -14.31 18.03 11.10
CA PHE A 38 -14.59 17.52 9.76
C PHE A 38 -13.95 16.15 9.52
N ILE A 39 -12.68 15.98 9.88
CA ILE A 39 -11.99 14.68 9.81
C ILE A 39 -12.66 13.67 10.72
N GLY A 40 -13.05 14.07 11.94
CA GLY A 40 -13.78 13.21 12.87
C GLY A 40 -15.10 12.68 12.29
N VAL A 41 -15.89 13.54 11.65
CA VAL A 41 -17.14 13.15 10.98
C VAL A 41 -16.89 12.25 9.77
N ILE A 42 -15.85 12.54 8.97
CA ILE A 42 -15.47 11.71 7.82
C ILE A 42 -15.07 10.30 8.29
N VAL A 43 -14.21 10.21 9.31
CA VAL A 43 -13.75 8.92 9.85
C VAL A 43 -14.91 8.16 10.49
N ASP A 44 -15.81 8.82 11.22
CA ASP A 44 -17.02 8.17 11.74
C ASP A 44 -17.92 7.68 10.60
N CYS A 45 -18.06 8.45 9.52
CA CYS A 45 -18.80 8.03 8.33
C CYS A 45 -18.19 6.78 7.69
N PHE A 46 -16.86 6.76 7.49
CA PHE A 46 -16.15 5.58 6.99
C PHE A 46 -16.31 4.38 7.93
N ASN A 47 -16.18 4.57 9.24
CA ASN A 47 -16.38 3.49 10.22
C ASN A 47 -17.81 2.95 10.21
N ARG A 48 -18.82 3.80 10.05
CA ARG A 48 -20.22 3.38 9.90
C ARG A 48 -20.45 2.59 8.61
N ILE A 49 -19.87 3.02 7.50
CA ILE A 49 -19.94 2.29 6.22
C ILE A 49 -19.27 0.92 6.38
N THR A 50 -18.05 0.87 6.93
CA THR A 50 -17.33 -0.38 7.19
C THR A 50 -18.10 -1.32 8.10
N LYS A 51 -18.74 -0.80 9.16
CA LYS A 51 -19.56 -1.61 10.08
C LYS A 51 -20.83 -2.15 9.41
N LYS A 52 -21.52 -1.33 8.61
CA LYS A 52 -22.72 -1.75 7.85
C LYS A 52 -22.43 -2.82 6.81
N LEU A 53 -21.20 -2.93 6.36
CA LEU A 53 -20.81 -3.91 5.36
C LEU A 53 -20.66 -5.32 5.93
N GLU A 54 -20.76 -5.51 7.26
CA GLU A 54 -20.83 -6.76 8.08
C GLU A 54 -19.88 -7.93 7.74
N THR A 55 -19.12 -7.84 6.65
CA THR A 55 -18.42 -8.94 6.00
C THR A 55 -16.91 -8.71 6.03
N GLY A 56 -16.42 -7.64 6.69
CA GLY A 56 -14.99 -7.33 6.78
C GLY A 56 -14.35 -6.99 5.44
N GLY A 57 -15.13 -6.45 4.48
CA GLY A 57 -14.63 -5.90 3.22
C GLY A 57 -14.60 -4.38 3.25
N THR A 58 -13.63 -3.78 2.56
CA THR A 58 -13.61 -2.33 2.28
C THR A 58 -14.85 -1.97 1.46
N ALA A 59 -15.45 -0.80 1.70
CA ALA A 59 -16.65 -0.31 1.02
C ALA A 59 -16.61 -0.29 -0.52
N THR A 60 -15.43 -0.46 -1.10
CA THR A 60 -15.17 -0.44 -2.53
C THR A 60 -14.85 -1.82 -3.13
N MET A 61 -14.81 -2.89 -2.32
CA MET A 61 -14.50 -4.23 -2.82
C MET A 61 -15.75 -5.01 -3.20
N THR A 62 -15.71 -5.67 -4.37
CA THR A 62 -16.77 -6.60 -4.77
C THR A 62 -16.69 -7.92 -4.01
N SER A 63 -17.80 -8.66 -3.94
CA SER A 63 -17.87 -9.98 -3.30
C SER A 63 -16.85 -10.98 -3.88
N GLU A 64 -16.64 -10.94 -5.19
CA GLU A 64 -15.67 -11.80 -5.90
C GLU A 64 -14.22 -11.44 -5.55
N GLN A 65 -13.89 -10.15 -5.49
CA GLN A 65 -12.57 -9.69 -5.06
C GLN A 65 -12.28 -10.12 -3.61
N GLN A 66 -13.28 -10.03 -2.74
CA GLN A 66 -13.11 -10.44 -1.34
C GLN A 66 -12.85 -11.96 -1.21
N ARG A 67 -13.56 -12.79 -1.99
CA ARG A 67 -13.32 -14.24 -2.04
C ARG A 67 -11.93 -14.56 -2.59
N TRP A 68 -11.49 -13.86 -3.63
CA TRP A 68 -10.15 -14.01 -4.18
C TRP A 68 -9.08 -13.68 -3.12
N VAL A 69 -9.20 -12.53 -2.44
CA VAL A 69 -8.27 -12.15 -1.37
C VAL A 69 -8.23 -13.18 -0.25
N LYS A 70 -9.39 -13.65 0.23
CA LYS A 70 -9.48 -14.72 1.24
C LYS A 70 -8.80 -16.00 0.76
N THR A 71 -8.98 -16.38 -0.51
CA THR A 71 -8.37 -17.59 -1.09
C THR A 71 -6.86 -17.47 -1.19
N VAL A 72 -6.34 -16.31 -1.61
CA VAL A 72 -4.90 -16.04 -1.68
C VAL A 72 -4.27 -16.02 -0.28
N LEU A 73 -4.90 -15.35 0.69
CA LEU A 73 -4.42 -15.35 2.06
C LEU A 73 -4.44 -16.75 2.69
N ALA A 74 -5.52 -17.51 2.49
CA ALA A 74 -5.59 -18.89 2.97
C ALA A 74 -4.60 -19.81 2.24
N SER A 75 -4.31 -19.56 0.96
CA SER A 75 -3.32 -20.33 0.24
C SER A 75 -1.91 -20.04 0.75
N MET A 76 -1.59 -18.78 1.03
CA MET A 76 -0.31 -18.40 1.63
C MET A 76 -0.16 -18.95 3.05
N ALA A 77 -1.19 -18.85 3.89
CA ALA A 77 -1.16 -19.38 5.26
C ALA A 77 -0.95 -20.91 5.30
N ASN A 78 -1.54 -21.64 4.35
CA ASN A 78 -1.40 -23.10 4.26
C ASN A 78 -0.22 -23.56 3.38
N TYR A 79 0.62 -22.64 2.89
CA TYR A 79 1.73 -22.97 2.01
C TYR A 79 2.73 -23.92 2.67
N GLU A 80 3.13 -23.65 3.92
CA GLU A 80 4.10 -24.47 4.65
C GLU A 80 3.60 -25.89 4.90
N TRP A 81 2.32 -26.03 5.26
CA TRP A 81 1.67 -27.32 5.47
C TRP A 81 1.60 -28.13 4.18
N ARG A 82 1.18 -27.51 3.06
CA ARG A 82 1.18 -28.19 1.75
C ARG A 82 2.57 -28.57 1.28
N LYS A 83 3.58 -27.71 1.51
CA LYS A 83 4.98 -28.01 1.18
C LYS A 83 5.48 -29.25 1.92
N ARG A 84 5.15 -29.40 3.21
CA ARG A 84 5.50 -30.59 4.01
C ARG A 84 4.80 -31.86 3.52
N GLN A 85 3.52 -31.78 3.15
CA GLN A 85 2.81 -32.92 2.59
C GLN A 85 3.40 -33.40 1.25
N HIS A 86 3.74 -32.46 0.37
CA HIS A 86 4.31 -32.80 -0.93
C HIS A 86 5.70 -33.45 -0.81
N ALA A 87 6.49 -33.03 0.18
CA ALA A 87 7.78 -33.67 0.48
C ALA A 87 7.63 -35.12 0.98
N SER A 88 6.48 -35.49 1.55
CA SER A 88 6.22 -36.84 2.06
C SER A 88 5.83 -37.84 0.96
N LEU A 89 5.53 -37.40 -0.27
CA LEU A 89 5.11 -38.24 -1.40
C LEU A 89 6.28 -38.68 -2.30
N ALA A 90 7.48 -38.76 -1.75
CA ALA A 90 8.67 -39.13 -2.52
C ALA A 90 8.47 -40.49 -3.24
N PRO A 91 8.89 -40.61 -4.51
CA PRO A 91 8.62 -41.80 -5.32
C PRO A 91 9.37 -43.05 -4.84
N ASP A 92 8.72 -44.22 -4.93
CA ASP A 92 9.24 -45.53 -4.47
C ASP A 92 10.53 -45.99 -5.17
N ASN A 93 10.75 -45.60 -6.43
CA ASN A 93 11.92 -46.04 -7.19
C ASN A 93 13.19 -45.27 -6.81
N VAL A 94 14.26 -45.99 -6.43
CA VAL A 94 15.54 -45.45 -5.96
C VAL A 94 16.16 -44.42 -6.93
N PHE A 95 16.10 -44.67 -8.24
CA PHE A 95 16.61 -43.73 -9.24
C PHE A 95 15.79 -42.42 -9.28
N ARG A 96 14.45 -42.53 -9.25
CA ARG A 96 13.55 -41.36 -9.25
C ARG A 96 13.71 -40.56 -7.97
N ARG A 97 13.94 -41.22 -6.83
CA ARG A 97 14.21 -40.57 -5.55
C ARG A 97 15.53 -39.79 -5.56
N LYS A 98 16.62 -40.35 -6.09
CA LYS A 98 17.89 -39.61 -6.21
C LYS A 98 17.76 -38.36 -7.07
N VAL A 99 17.09 -38.44 -8.21
CA VAL A 99 16.84 -37.26 -9.06
C VAL A 99 15.95 -36.25 -8.34
N HIS A 100 14.92 -36.70 -7.63
CA HIS A 100 14.05 -35.84 -6.83
C HIS A 100 14.82 -35.09 -5.73
N GLU A 101 15.71 -35.77 -4.99
CA GLU A 101 16.55 -35.16 -3.96
C GLU A 101 17.50 -34.10 -4.54
N VAL A 102 18.06 -34.33 -5.74
CA VAL A 102 18.92 -33.35 -6.43
C VAL A 102 18.12 -32.12 -6.87
N VAL A 103 16.94 -32.32 -7.48
CA VAL A 103 16.09 -31.23 -8.00
C VAL A 103 15.49 -30.38 -6.87
N HIS A 104 15.17 -30.97 -5.73
CA HIS A 104 14.66 -30.24 -4.56
C HIS A 104 15.77 -29.69 -3.64
N SER A 105 17.05 -29.80 -4.03
CA SER A 105 18.16 -29.25 -3.26
C SER A 105 18.25 -27.72 -3.40
N PRO A 106 18.57 -26.98 -2.33
CA PRO A 106 18.72 -25.52 -2.39
C PRO A 106 19.86 -25.08 -3.31
N THR A 107 20.88 -25.92 -3.49
CA THR A 107 21.99 -25.67 -4.41
C THR A 107 21.53 -25.66 -5.87
N PHE A 108 20.62 -26.56 -6.25
CA PHE A 108 20.06 -26.61 -7.59
C PHE A 108 19.14 -25.42 -7.86
N GLU A 109 18.31 -25.03 -6.88
CA GLU A 109 17.50 -23.79 -6.96
C GLU A 109 18.40 -22.56 -7.17
N GLY A 110 19.49 -22.45 -6.42
CA GLY A 110 20.49 -21.38 -6.60
C GLY A 110 21.10 -21.34 -8.00
N ALA A 111 21.44 -22.50 -8.56
CA ALA A 111 21.96 -22.59 -9.93
C ALA A 111 20.95 -22.07 -10.97
N ILE A 112 19.66 -22.40 -10.82
CA ILE A 112 18.60 -21.89 -11.70
C ILE A 112 18.49 -20.36 -11.59
N PHE A 113 18.51 -19.80 -10.37
CA PHE A 113 18.48 -18.35 -10.18
C PHE A 113 19.65 -17.63 -10.87
N VAL A 114 20.85 -18.22 -10.81
CA VAL A 114 22.04 -17.69 -11.50
C VAL A 114 21.83 -17.69 -13.02
N VAL A 115 21.34 -18.79 -13.60
CA VAL A 115 21.10 -18.89 -15.04
C VAL A 115 20.06 -17.88 -15.51
N ILE A 116 18.95 -17.71 -14.78
CA ILE A 116 17.94 -16.68 -15.08
C ILE A 116 18.56 -15.29 -14.98
N GLY A 117 19.33 -15.02 -13.92
CA GLY A 117 20.03 -13.75 -13.75
C GLY A 117 20.97 -13.43 -14.91
N LEU A 118 21.77 -14.40 -15.35
CA LEU A 118 22.68 -14.27 -16.49
C LEU A 118 21.91 -14.00 -17.80
N ASN A 119 20.76 -14.65 -18.01
CA ASN A 119 19.92 -14.40 -19.18
C ASN A 119 19.32 -12.98 -19.20
N VAL A 120 18.88 -12.49 -18.04
CA VAL A 120 18.39 -11.11 -17.89
C VAL A 120 19.53 -10.11 -18.08
N MET A 121 20.73 -10.39 -17.54
CA MET A 121 21.91 -9.56 -17.76
C MET A 121 22.30 -9.49 -19.23
N GLN A 122 22.23 -10.61 -19.96
CA GLN A 122 22.47 -10.62 -21.40
C GLN A 122 21.52 -9.67 -22.13
N MET A 123 20.20 -9.75 -21.86
CA MET A 123 19.24 -8.82 -22.46
C MET A 123 19.42 -7.37 -22.01
N ALA A 124 19.89 -7.13 -20.78
CA ALA A 124 20.18 -5.79 -20.28
C ALA A 124 21.46 -5.18 -20.88
N CYS A 125 22.41 -6.03 -21.30
CA CYS A 125 23.65 -5.62 -21.97
C CYS A 125 23.46 -5.35 -23.47
N ASP A 126 22.32 -5.73 -24.06
CA ASP A 126 21.99 -5.35 -25.44
C ASP A 126 21.78 -3.84 -25.53
N TYR A 127 22.82 -3.14 -25.96
CA TYR A 127 22.85 -1.70 -26.15
C TYR A 127 22.47 -1.32 -27.58
N TYR A 128 21.73 -0.22 -27.73
CA TYR A 128 21.28 0.30 -29.03
C TYR A 128 22.48 0.72 -29.89
N GLY A 129 22.88 -0.12 -30.85
CA GLY A 129 24.03 0.13 -31.76
C GLY A 129 24.94 -1.07 -32.06
N LEU A 130 24.72 -2.24 -31.44
CA LEU A 130 25.52 -3.46 -31.71
C LEU A 130 25.23 -4.11 -33.08
N GLU A 131 24.08 -3.86 -33.69
CA GLU A 131 23.68 -4.42 -34.99
C GLU A 131 24.25 -3.68 -36.21
N GLN A 132 25.00 -2.59 -36.02
CA GLN A 132 25.49 -1.72 -37.11
C GLN A 132 26.98 -1.89 -37.45
N ASN A 133 27.63 -2.97 -37.04
CA ASN A 133 29.03 -3.27 -37.44
C ASN A 133 29.18 -4.66 -38.02
#